data_AF-A0A3L7RTL6-F1
#
_entry.id   AF-A0A3L7RTL6-F1
#
_cell.length_a   1.000
_cell.length_b   1.000
_cell.length_c   1.000
_cell.angle_alpha   90.00
_cell.angle_beta   90.00
_cell.angle_gamma   90.00
#
_symmetry.space_group_name_H-M   'P 1'
#
loop_
_entity.id
_entity.type
_entity.pdbx_description
1 polymer ?
#
loop_
_entity_poly.entity_id
_entity_poly.type
_entity_poly.pdbx_seq_one_letter_code
_entity_poly.pdbx_strand_id
1 'polypeptide(L)'
;MSIESFGKFAASIALVAGLALAFPQVTQAQSRINDKVSRNNGAGFWANQRTSRNIQHARDYSTGIQRYATQSPMIQTQVTQAESQMLGQQLQAIQRDLVIVRDEHATNPKVVAQVKKIETQLGQANAVQKSLHEECCKSSPDGKMCAEMCSKIQVSLDEMKKEHDKLLKELGHEDAAHHAAGGHEPLDHETPAPKPGK
;
A
#
# COMPACT_ATOMS: atom_id res chain seq x y z
N MET A 1 -29.33 4.03 51.49
CA MET A 1 -30.80 4.15 51.31
C MET A 1 -31.01 4.73 49.91
N SER A 2 -31.33 3.90 48.92
CA SER A 2 -32.68 3.41 48.56
C SER A 2 -33.51 4.53 47.89
N ILE A 3 -33.38 4.70 46.56
CA ILE A 3 -34.31 4.41 45.43
C ILE A 3 -35.37 5.50 45.14
N GLU A 4 -35.60 5.68 43.84
CA GLU A 4 -36.82 6.10 43.13
C GLU A 4 -37.12 7.60 42.97
N SER A 5 -37.05 8.06 41.71
CA SER A 5 -38.25 8.50 40.98
C SER A 5 -37.82 9.17 39.68
N PHE A 6 -38.06 8.53 38.53
CA PHE A 6 -38.24 9.28 37.29
C PHE A 6 -39.49 8.78 36.57
N GLY A 7 -40.43 9.73 36.48
CA GLY A 7 -41.79 9.59 36.03
C GLY A 7 -41.93 9.03 34.61
N LYS A 8 -42.96 8.20 34.51
CA LYS A 8 -43.63 7.80 33.27
C LYS A 8 -44.31 9.02 32.66
N PHE A 9 -44.04 9.32 31.39
CA PHE A 9 -44.98 10.06 30.53
C PHE A 9 -45.35 9.16 29.36
N ALA A 10 -46.65 8.93 29.23
CA ALA A 10 -47.29 8.07 28.24
C ALA A 10 -47.77 8.88 27.03
N ALA A 11 -47.94 8.17 25.90
CA ALA A 11 -48.93 8.37 24.83
C ALA A 11 -48.84 9.69 24.02
N SER A 12 -49.12 9.78 22.72
CA SER A 12 -49.48 8.91 21.59
C SER A 12 -49.59 9.85 20.35
N ILE A 13 -49.89 9.29 19.16
CA ILE A 13 -50.43 9.97 17.94
C ILE A 13 -49.33 10.51 16.99
N ALA A 14 -49.29 10.27 15.67
CA ALA A 14 -50.29 9.85 14.69
C ALA A 14 -49.70 8.95 13.60
N LEU A 15 -50.52 8.00 13.15
CA LEU A 15 -50.39 7.22 11.95
C LEU A 15 -50.85 8.11 10.77
N VAL A 16 -49.95 8.48 9.85
CA VAL A 16 -50.32 9.09 8.58
C VAL A 16 -50.05 8.08 7.47
N ALA A 17 -51.12 7.38 7.09
CA ALA A 17 -51.22 6.69 5.81
C ALA A 17 -51.41 7.74 4.71
N GLY A 18 -50.57 7.71 3.67
CA GLY A 18 -50.65 8.67 2.57
C GLY A 18 -49.96 8.18 1.31
N LEU A 19 -50.77 7.61 0.42
CA LEU A 19 -50.61 7.48 -1.04
C LEU A 19 -49.29 6.90 -1.61
N ALA A 20 -49.34 5.59 -1.90
CA ALA A 20 -48.50 4.98 -2.91
C ALA A 20 -48.96 5.44 -4.31
N LEU A 21 -48.23 6.39 -4.90
CA LEU A 21 -48.27 6.59 -6.34
C LEU A 21 -47.49 5.46 -7.00
N ALA A 22 -48.19 4.67 -7.81
CA ALA A 22 -47.65 3.59 -8.61
C ALA A 22 -46.70 4.15 -9.68
N PHE A 23 -45.43 4.28 -9.34
CA PHE A 23 -44.35 4.36 -10.32
C PHE A 23 -43.96 2.94 -10.71
N PRO A 24 -43.82 2.61 -12.00
CA PRO A 24 -43.26 1.33 -12.41
C PRO A 24 -41.87 1.22 -11.80
N GLN A 25 -41.71 0.24 -10.91
CA GLN A 25 -40.42 -0.06 -10.32
C GLN A 25 -39.50 -0.51 -11.45
N VAL A 26 -38.50 0.30 -11.78
CA VAL A 26 -37.34 -0.12 -12.57
C VAL A 26 -36.49 -1.04 -11.69
N THR A 27 -37.07 -2.14 -11.26
CA THR A 27 -36.41 -3.24 -10.55
C THR A 27 -35.99 -4.25 -11.60
N GLN A 28 -34.93 -3.95 -12.34
CA GLN A 28 -34.09 -4.93 -13.04
C GLN A 28 -32.98 -4.19 -13.82
N ALA A 29 -31.85 -3.90 -13.14
CA ALA A 29 -30.52 -3.74 -13.78
C ALA A 29 -29.36 -3.47 -12.79
N GLN A 30 -29.61 -3.04 -11.55
CA GLN A 30 -28.51 -2.62 -10.66
C GLN A 30 -27.87 -3.75 -9.82
N SER A 31 -28.46 -4.94 -9.74
CA SER A 31 -27.90 -6.02 -8.91
C SER A 31 -26.68 -6.71 -9.52
N ARG A 32 -26.46 -6.64 -10.84
CA ARG A 32 -25.32 -7.32 -11.49
C ARG A 32 -24.09 -6.45 -11.74
N ILE A 33 -24.19 -5.13 -11.54
CA ILE A 33 -23.05 -4.21 -11.64
C ILE A 33 -22.35 -4.09 -10.28
N ASN A 34 -23.12 -4.12 -9.18
CA ASN A 34 -22.55 -4.02 -7.83
C ASN A 34 -21.81 -5.28 -7.35
N ASP A 35 -22.10 -6.47 -7.89
CA ASP A 35 -21.36 -7.69 -7.48
C ASP A 35 -19.92 -7.74 -8.04
N LYS A 36 -19.62 -7.00 -9.12
CA LYS A 36 -18.24 -6.86 -9.63
C LYS A 36 -17.49 -5.69 -9.00
N VAL A 37 -18.19 -4.61 -8.62
CA VAL A 37 -17.60 -3.43 -7.97
C VAL A 37 -17.45 -3.65 -6.45
N SER A 38 -18.19 -4.59 -5.86
CA SER A 38 -18.00 -5.08 -4.49
C SER A 38 -16.95 -6.21 -4.39
N ARG A 39 -15.98 -6.28 -5.30
CA ARG A 39 -14.76 -7.07 -5.10
C ARG A 39 -13.75 -6.22 -4.30
N ASN A 40 -13.73 -6.42 -2.99
CA ASN A 40 -12.58 -6.19 -2.10
C ASN A 40 -11.87 -4.82 -2.12
N ASN A 41 -12.58 -3.72 -1.85
CA ASN A 41 -11.93 -2.46 -1.40
C ASN A 41 -11.64 -2.46 0.12
N GLY A 42 -11.24 -3.61 0.66
CA GLY A 42 -10.94 -3.81 2.08
C GLY A 42 -9.64 -3.15 2.53
N ALA A 43 -9.36 -3.17 3.84
CA ALA A 43 -8.13 -2.61 4.40
C ALA A 43 -6.88 -3.29 3.82
N GLY A 44 -6.98 -4.58 3.51
CA GLY A 44 -5.97 -5.44 2.90
C GLY A 44 -5.68 -5.08 1.44
N PHE A 45 -6.67 -4.67 0.65
CA PHE A 45 -6.43 -4.15 -0.71
C PHE A 45 -5.55 -2.90 -0.66
N TRP A 46 -5.92 -1.92 0.15
CA TRP A 46 -5.13 -0.70 0.30
C TRP A 46 -3.77 -0.93 0.95
N ALA A 47 -3.68 -1.86 1.89
CA ALA A 47 -2.42 -2.28 2.49
C ALA A 47 -1.49 -2.90 1.44
N ASN A 48 -1.97 -3.81 0.59
CA ASN A 48 -1.19 -4.36 -0.53
C ASN A 48 -0.69 -3.26 -1.49
N GLN A 49 -1.52 -2.26 -1.80
CA GLN A 49 -1.10 -1.13 -2.64
C GLN A 49 -0.05 -0.23 -1.97
N ARG A 50 -0.14 -0.02 -0.65
CA ARG A 50 0.90 0.70 0.10
C ARG A 50 2.17 -0.13 0.20
N THR A 51 2.09 -1.43 0.43
CA THR A 51 3.22 -2.36 0.43
C THR A 51 4.02 -2.25 -0.87
N SER A 52 3.37 -2.32 -2.04
CA SER A 52 4.04 -2.14 -3.33
C SER A 52 4.83 -0.83 -3.41
N ARG A 53 4.22 0.28 -3.00
CA ARG A 53 4.85 1.61 -3.02
C ARG A 53 6.01 1.70 -2.04
N ASN A 54 5.84 1.18 -0.82
CA ASN A 54 6.89 1.20 0.20
C ASN A 54 8.08 0.32 -0.21
N ILE A 55 7.86 -0.82 -0.88
CA ILE A 55 8.94 -1.63 -1.46
C ILE A 55 9.72 -0.81 -2.49
N GLN A 56 9.03 -0.10 -3.38
CA GLN A 56 9.68 0.76 -4.38
C GLN A 56 10.47 1.89 -3.71
N HIS A 57 9.88 2.59 -2.75
CA HIS A 57 10.57 3.66 -2.02
C HIS A 57 11.79 3.14 -1.25
N ALA A 58 11.68 1.98 -0.61
CA ALA A 58 12.83 1.35 0.04
C ALA A 58 13.96 1.07 -0.97
N ARG A 59 13.62 0.61 -2.19
CA ARG A 59 14.60 0.40 -3.25
C ARG A 59 15.22 1.72 -3.71
N ASP A 60 14.43 2.77 -3.86
CA ASP A 60 14.89 4.09 -4.28
C ASP A 60 15.87 4.67 -3.26
N TYR A 61 15.54 4.62 -1.96
CA TYR A 61 16.45 5.06 -0.89
C TYR A 61 17.74 4.22 -0.87
N SER A 62 17.63 2.89 -0.94
CA SER A 62 18.81 2.03 -0.96
C SER A 62 19.72 2.31 -2.16
N THR A 63 19.14 2.61 -3.33
CA THR A 63 19.88 3.00 -4.54
C THR A 63 20.49 4.38 -4.41
N GLY A 64 19.78 5.33 -3.81
CA GLY A 64 20.27 6.68 -3.49
C GLY A 64 21.53 6.62 -2.64
N ILE A 65 21.46 5.90 -1.52
CA ILE A 65 22.61 5.73 -0.60
C ILE A 65 23.76 5.04 -1.32
N GLN A 66 23.53 3.95 -2.05
CA GLN A 66 24.58 3.23 -2.77
C GLN A 66 25.29 4.13 -3.80
N ARG A 67 24.50 4.86 -4.61
CA ARG A 67 25.04 5.77 -5.61
C ARG A 67 25.84 6.89 -4.95
N TYR A 68 25.31 7.49 -3.90
CA TYR A 68 26.00 8.53 -3.15
C TYR A 68 27.32 8.03 -2.56
N ALA A 69 27.30 6.86 -1.92
CA ALA A 69 28.46 6.26 -1.27
C ALA A 69 29.56 5.82 -2.24
N THR A 70 29.22 5.53 -3.49
CA THR A 70 30.18 5.11 -4.54
C THR A 70 30.71 6.27 -5.37
N GLN A 71 29.95 7.36 -5.52
CA GLN A 71 30.30 8.47 -6.40
C GLN A 71 30.88 9.67 -5.64
N SER A 72 30.59 9.80 -4.34
CA SER A 72 31.06 10.95 -3.57
C SER A 72 32.48 10.73 -3.04
N PRO A 73 33.40 11.69 -3.24
CA PRO A 73 34.75 11.60 -2.66
C PRO A 73 34.74 11.71 -1.13
N MET A 74 33.68 12.28 -0.55
CA MET A 74 33.49 12.38 0.90
C MET A 74 32.00 12.27 1.23
N ILE A 75 31.66 11.30 2.08
CA ILE A 75 30.28 11.08 2.53
C ILE A 75 29.90 12.11 3.59
N GLN A 76 28.84 12.86 3.33
CA GLN A 76 28.19 13.70 4.32
C GLN A 76 27.27 12.85 5.19
N THR A 77 27.65 12.66 6.45
CA THR A 77 26.91 11.84 7.43
C THR A 77 25.43 12.22 7.51
N GLN A 78 25.10 13.52 7.46
CA GLN A 78 23.70 13.97 7.58
C GLN A 78 22.81 13.41 6.46
N VAL A 79 23.35 13.32 5.24
CA VAL A 79 22.62 12.79 4.08
C VAL A 79 22.39 11.30 4.23
N THR A 80 23.45 10.53 4.47
CA THR A 80 23.35 9.07 4.62
C THR A 80 22.53 8.65 5.84
N GLN A 81 22.59 9.41 6.92
CA GLN A 81 21.77 9.20 8.11
C GLN A 81 20.29 9.40 7.79
N ALA A 82 19.92 10.51 7.15
CA ALA A 82 18.53 10.80 6.79
C ALA A 82 17.98 9.75 5.81
N GLU A 83 18.72 9.41 4.76
CA GLU A 83 18.27 8.41 3.78
C GLU A 83 18.15 7.00 4.40
N SER A 84 19.11 6.59 5.22
CA SER A 84 19.05 5.28 5.90
C SER A 84 17.91 5.20 6.92
N GLN A 85 17.56 6.32 7.56
CA GLN A 85 16.38 6.41 8.42
C GLN A 85 15.08 6.29 7.61
N MET A 86 14.97 6.99 6.48
CA MET A 86 13.80 6.90 5.60
C MET A 86 13.62 5.49 5.04
N LEU A 87 14.70 4.83 4.66
CA LEU A 87 14.70 3.42 4.28
C LEU A 87 14.09 2.55 5.40
N GLY A 88 14.55 2.71 6.64
CA GLY A 88 14.01 1.98 7.79
C GLY A 88 12.51 2.23 8.01
N GLN A 89 12.04 3.47 7.81
CA GLN A 89 10.62 3.80 7.91
C GLN A 89 9.77 3.09 6.83
N GLN A 90 10.29 2.97 5.60
CA GLN A 90 9.60 2.23 4.55
C GLN A 90 9.50 0.74 4.90
N LEU A 91 10.58 0.11 5.38
CA LEU A 91 10.56 -1.29 5.81
C LEU A 91 9.57 -1.54 6.96
N GLN A 92 9.48 -0.63 7.92
CA GLN A 92 8.48 -0.70 8.99
C GLN A 92 7.05 -0.55 8.47
N ALA A 93 6.84 0.31 7.48
CA ALA A 93 5.53 0.49 6.86
C ALA A 93 5.08 -0.79 6.13
N ILE A 94 5.98 -1.43 5.37
CA ILE A 94 5.76 -2.75 4.75
C ILE A 94 5.33 -3.77 5.82
N GLN A 95 6.05 -3.85 6.95
CA GLN A 95 5.73 -4.81 8.01
C GLN A 95 4.31 -4.61 8.55
N ARG A 96 3.91 -3.36 8.79
CA ARG A 96 2.56 -3.04 9.27
C ARG A 96 1.49 -3.39 8.24
N ASP A 97 1.72 -3.07 6.98
CA ASP A 97 0.78 -3.36 5.91
C ASP A 97 0.62 -4.88 5.70
N LEU A 98 1.70 -5.66 5.79
CA LEU A 98 1.62 -7.13 5.71
C LEU A 98 0.82 -7.77 6.86
N VAL A 99 0.89 -7.21 8.07
CA VAL A 99 0.04 -7.66 9.18
C VAL A 99 -1.44 -7.45 8.86
N ILE A 100 -1.81 -6.29 8.31
CA ILE A 100 -3.20 -6.00 7.89
C ILE A 100 -3.65 -7.02 6.83
N VAL A 101 -2.82 -7.30 5.83
CA VAL A 101 -3.13 -8.27 4.77
C VAL A 101 -3.29 -9.68 5.34
N ARG A 102 -2.40 -10.10 6.24
CA ARG A 102 -2.47 -11.41 6.90
C ARG A 102 -3.76 -11.55 7.71
N ASP A 103 -4.11 -10.54 8.49
CA ASP A 103 -5.26 -10.59 9.39
C ASP A 103 -6.58 -10.59 8.59
N GLU A 104 -6.67 -9.83 7.50
CA GLU A 104 -7.83 -9.85 6.59
C GLU A 104 -8.00 -11.21 5.88
N HIS A 105 -6.90 -11.90 5.60
CA HIS A 105 -6.89 -13.20 4.93
C HIS A 105 -6.52 -14.37 5.85
N ALA A 106 -6.77 -14.25 7.16
CA ALA A 106 -6.34 -15.24 8.15
C ALA A 106 -6.89 -16.66 7.90
N THR A 107 -8.05 -16.77 7.26
CA THR A 107 -8.68 -18.05 6.89
C THR A 107 -8.18 -18.62 5.56
N ASN A 108 -7.35 -17.89 4.80
CA ASN A 108 -6.76 -18.34 3.55
C ASN A 108 -5.31 -18.79 3.78
N PRO A 109 -5.04 -20.09 3.95
CA PRO A 109 -3.72 -20.59 4.30
C PRO A 109 -2.66 -20.33 3.21
N LYS A 110 -3.06 -20.20 1.94
CA LYS A 110 -2.13 -19.88 0.84
C LYS A 110 -1.62 -18.45 0.97
N VAL A 111 -2.53 -17.49 1.17
CA VAL A 111 -2.18 -16.08 1.39
C VAL A 111 -1.33 -15.92 2.63
N VAL A 112 -1.70 -16.55 3.75
CA VAL A 112 -0.91 -16.49 4.99
C VAL A 112 0.50 -17.06 4.80
N ALA A 113 0.64 -18.19 4.10
CA ALA A 113 1.95 -18.75 3.79
C ALA A 113 2.79 -17.84 2.89
N GLN A 114 2.16 -17.17 1.92
CA GLN A 114 2.82 -16.23 1.02
C GLN A 114 3.29 -14.97 1.77
N VAL A 115 2.42 -14.38 2.60
CA VAL A 115 2.78 -13.25 3.46
C VAL A 115 3.96 -13.60 4.38
N LYS A 116 3.99 -14.80 4.96
CA LYS A 116 5.09 -15.25 5.81
C LYS A 116 6.46 -15.30 5.09
N LYS A 117 6.48 -15.65 3.79
CA LYS A 117 7.71 -15.59 2.99
C LYS A 117 8.20 -14.15 2.84
N ILE A 118 7.28 -13.23 2.54
CA ILE A 118 7.57 -11.80 2.40
C ILE A 118 8.08 -11.25 3.75
N GLU A 119 7.45 -11.60 4.87
CA GLU A 119 7.90 -11.22 6.22
C GLU A 119 9.31 -11.74 6.54
N THR A 120 9.66 -12.95 6.06
CA THR A 120 11.01 -13.51 6.24
C THR A 120 12.06 -12.68 5.50
N GLN A 121 11.79 -12.32 4.24
CA GLN A 121 12.67 -11.46 3.43
C GLN A 121 12.77 -10.05 4.03
N LEU A 122 11.66 -9.52 4.55
CA LEU A 122 11.63 -8.24 5.24
C LEU A 122 12.46 -8.26 6.52
N GLY A 123 12.46 -9.37 7.28
CA GLY A 123 13.33 -9.56 8.43
C GLY A 123 14.82 -9.49 8.06
N GLN A 124 15.21 -10.10 6.94
CA GLN A 124 16.58 -10.02 6.43
C GLN A 124 16.95 -8.58 6.01
N ALA A 125 16.07 -7.91 5.27
CA ALA A 125 16.27 -6.52 4.86
C ALA A 125 16.40 -5.58 6.08
N ASN A 126 15.56 -5.75 7.11
CA ASN A 126 15.62 -4.98 8.35
C ASN A 126 16.94 -5.21 9.11
N ALA A 127 17.42 -6.44 9.17
CA ALA A 127 18.69 -6.75 9.84
C ALA A 127 19.85 -6.02 9.15
N VAL A 128 19.90 -6.04 7.82
CA VAL A 128 20.94 -5.32 7.05
C VAL A 128 20.75 -3.80 7.14
N GLN A 129 19.50 -3.30 7.09
CA GLN A 129 19.21 -1.87 7.21
C GLN A 129 19.65 -1.31 8.55
N LYS A 130 19.51 -2.07 9.64
CA LYS A 130 20.00 -1.65 10.96
C LYS A 130 21.51 -1.45 10.94
N SER A 131 22.26 -2.43 10.43
CA SER A 131 23.72 -2.32 10.28
C SER A 131 24.12 -1.18 9.35
N LEU A 132 23.36 -0.95 8.27
CA LEU A 132 23.56 0.18 7.37
C LEU A 132 23.36 1.51 8.09
N HIS A 133 22.29 1.65 8.88
CA HIS A 133 22.01 2.87 9.60
C HIS A 133 23.09 3.17 10.65
N GLU A 134 23.56 2.14 11.37
CA GLU A 134 24.68 2.28 12.30
C GLU A 134 25.95 2.79 11.61
N GLU A 135 26.27 2.27 10.42
CA GLU A 135 27.39 2.76 9.60
C GLU A 135 27.19 4.20 9.13
N CYS A 136 25.99 4.50 8.64
CA CYS A 136 25.61 5.82 8.13
C CYS A 136 25.58 6.91 9.23
N CYS A 137 25.50 6.52 10.50
CA CYS A 137 25.53 7.42 11.66
C CYS A 137 26.95 7.66 12.21
N LYS A 138 27.98 7.01 11.66
CA LYS A 138 29.36 7.27 12.09
C LYS A 138 29.80 8.68 11.68
N SER A 139 30.76 9.22 12.43
CA SER A 139 31.40 10.50 12.08
C SER A 139 32.17 10.47 10.76
N SER A 140 32.55 9.27 10.31
CA SER A 140 33.17 9.01 9.00
C SER A 140 32.63 7.68 8.46
N PRO A 141 31.47 7.66 7.79
CA PRO A 141 30.90 6.44 7.24
C PRO A 141 31.81 5.79 6.20
N ASP A 142 31.95 4.47 6.22
CA ASP A 142 32.61 3.72 5.16
C ASP A 142 31.68 3.58 3.95
N GLY A 143 31.98 4.30 2.87
CA GLY A 143 31.19 4.28 1.65
C GLY A 143 31.12 2.93 0.95
N LYS A 144 32.20 2.15 1.00
CA LYS A 144 32.22 0.81 0.42
C LYS A 144 31.32 -0.12 1.22
N MET A 145 31.39 -0.04 2.54
CA MET A 145 30.54 -0.84 3.42
C MET A 145 29.06 -0.45 3.25
N CYS A 146 28.74 0.86 3.18
CA CYS A 146 27.40 1.35 2.91
C CYS A 146 26.85 0.81 1.58
N ALA A 147 27.65 0.89 0.51
CA ALA A 147 27.27 0.41 -0.81
C ALA A 147 27.01 -1.11 -0.85
N GLU A 148 27.84 -1.89 -0.16
CA GLU A 148 27.66 -3.34 -0.05
C GLU A 148 26.37 -3.70 0.71
N MET A 149 26.09 -3.02 1.82
CA MET A 149 24.86 -3.24 2.59
C MET A 149 23.62 -2.84 1.79
N CYS A 150 23.68 -1.72 1.05
CA CYS A 150 22.59 -1.33 0.15
C CYS A 150 22.33 -2.37 -0.95
N SER A 151 23.39 -2.94 -1.53
CA SER A 151 23.25 -4.03 -2.51
C SER A 151 22.53 -5.25 -1.92
N LYS A 152 22.90 -5.65 -0.68
CA LYS A 152 22.23 -6.76 0.03
C LYS A 152 20.74 -6.45 0.28
N ILE A 153 20.42 -5.22 0.70
CA ILE A 153 19.02 -4.80 0.90
C ILE A 153 18.24 -4.83 -0.42
N GLN A 154 18.82 -4.34 -1.52
CA GLN A 154 18.18 -4.37 -2.84
C GLN A 154 17.85 -5.80 -3.29
N VAL A 155 18.75 -6.77 -3.07
CA VAL A 155 18.48 -8.19 -3.36
C VAL A 155 17.26 -8.68 -2.59
N SER A 156 17.20 -8.44 -1.28
CA SER A 156 16.03 -8.83 -0.47
C SER A 156 14.75 -8.12 -0.91
N LEU A 157 14.82 -6.84 -1.29
CA LEU A 157 13.67 -6.08 -1.80
C LEU A 157 13.19 -6.60 -3.17
N ASP A 158 14.09 -7.04 -4.05
CA ASP A 158 13.73 -7.62 -5.35
C ASP A 158 13.03 -8.96 -5.19
N GLU A 159 13.48 -9.80 -4.26
CA GLU A 159 12.80 -11.04 -3.93
C GLU A 159 11.44 -10.77 -3.28
N MET A 160 11.38 -9.81 -2.35
CA MET A 160 10.14 -9.37 -1.71
C MET A 160 9.13 -8.85 -2.72
N LYS A 161 9.57 -8.06 -3.70
CA LYS A 161 8.73 -7.59 -4.80
C LYS A 161 8.16 -8.76 -5.61
N LYS A 162 8.99 -9.74 -5.97
CA LYS A 162 8.53 -10.92 -6.71
C LYS A 162 7.49 -11.71 -5.94
N GLU A 163 7.69 -11.93 -4.65
CA GLU A 163 6.74 -12.64 -3.80
C GLU A 163 5.45 -11.83 -3.55
N HIS A 164 5.57 -10.50 -3.44
CA HIS A 164 4.41 -9.61 -3.34
C HIS A 164 3.61 -9.56 -4.64
N ASP A 165 4.25 -9.51 -5.79
CA ASP A 165 3.57 -9.56 -7.09
C ASP A 165 2.83 -10.90 -7.27
N LYS A 166 3.40 -12.02 -6.79
CA LYS A 166 2.68 -13.32 -6.73
C LYS A 166 1.45 -13.25 -5.84
N LEU A 167 1.58 -12.66 -4.65
CA LEU A 167 0.45 -12.47 -3.73
C LEU A 167 -0.67 -11.66 -4.37
N LEU A 168 -0.34 -10.55 -5.06
CA LEU A 168 -1.32 -9.73 -5.77
C LEU A 168 -2.07 -10.53 -6.84
N LYS A 169 -1.37 -11.40 -7.58
CA LYS A 169 -1.98 -12.30 -8.57
C LYS A 169 -2.92 -13.31 -7.93
N GLU A 170 -2.51 -13.93 -6.82
CA GLU A 170 -3.37 -14.87 -6.06
C GLU A 170 -4.65 -14.20 -5.56
N LEU A 171 -4.59 -12.91 -5.24
CA LEU A 171 -5.74 -12.10 -4.79
C LEU A 171 -6.56 -11.51 -5.96
N GLY A 172 -6.11 -11.65 -7.21
CA GLY A 172 -6.79 -11.10 -8.39
C GLY A 172 -6.65 -9.58 -8.53
N HIS A 173 -5.56 -8.99 -8.02
CA HIS A 173 -5.28 -7.55 -8.04
C HIS A 173 -4.30 -7.13 -9.15
N GLU A 174 -4.25 -7.87 -10.27
CA GLU A 174 -3.23 -7.71 -11.33
C GLU A 174 -3.29 -6.33 -12.02
N ASP A 175 -4.48 -5.77 -12.22
CA ASP A 175 -4.69 -4.51 -12.95
C ASP A 175 -4.19 -3.27 -12.18
N ALA A 176 -4.15 -3.33 -10.84
CA ALA A 176 -3.75 -2.19 -10.02
C ALA A 176 -2.22 -2.01 -9.95
N ALA A 177 -1.44 -3.07 -10.21
CA ALA A 177 0.03 -2.99 -10.25
C ALA A 177 0.55 -2.27 -11.51
N HIS A 178 -0.21 -2.29 -12.62
CA HIS A 178 0.13 -1.62 -13.87
C HIS A 178 -0.16 -0.11 -13.83
N HIS A 179 -1.21 0.33 -13.13
CA HIS A 179 -1.53 1.77 -13.01
C HIS A 179 -0.60 2.56 -12.09
N ALA A 180 0.04 1.92 -11.10
CA ALA A 180 1.01 2.59 -10.23
C ALA A 180 2.35 2.91 -10.94
N ALA A 181 2.63 2.30 -12.09
CA ALA A 181 3.86 2.50 -12.88
C ALA A 181 3.66 3.40 -14.11
N GLY A 182 2.44 3.85 -14.41
CA GLY A 182 2.08 4.54 -15.64
C GLY A 182 1.31 5.84 -15.41
N GLY A 183 1.92 6.80 -14.72
CA GLY A 183 1.39 8.17 -14.61
C GLY A 183 1.73 9.03 -15.83
N HIS A 184 1.34 8.59 -17.04
CA HIS A 184 1.26 9.47 -18.21
C HIS A 184 0.26 8.87 -19.21
N GLU A 185 -1.03 9.08 -18.96
CA GLU A 185 -2.01 9.08 -20.05
C GLU A 185 -1.70 10.31 -20.93
N PRO A 186 -1.48 10.13 -22.24
CA PRO A 186 -1.59 11.26 -23.15
C PRO A 186 -3.06 11.70 -23.12
N LEU A 187 -3.27 13.00 -22.88
CA LEU A 187 -4.58 13.63 -23.03
C LEU A 187 -4.92 13.66 -24.51
N ASP A 188 -5.60 12.63 -24.99
CA ASP A 188 -6.14 12.55 -26.34
C ASP A 188 -7.40 13.43 -26.45
N HIS A 189 -7.24 14.74 -26.28
CA HIS A 189 -8.26 15.71 -26.69
C HIS A 189 -8.14 15.98 -28.19
N GLU A 190 -8.53 14.99 -29.00
CA GLU A 190 -8.78 15.23 -30.42
C GLU A 190 -10.14 15.93 -30.56
N THR A 191 -10.08 17.27 -30.65
CA THR A 191 -11.25 18.09 -31.01
C THR A 191 -11.46 17.96 -32.53
N PRO A 192 -12.58 17.43 -33.03
CA PRO A 192 -12.78 17.31 -34.46
C PRO A 192 -12.97 18.70 -35.10
N ALA A 193 -12.09 19.04 -36.03
CA ALA A 193 -12.16 20.28 -36.81
C ALA A 193 -13.43 20.32 -37.68
N PRO A 194 -14.08 21.50 -37.84
CA PRO A 194 -15.25 21.63 -38.69
C PRO A 194 -14.89 21.47 -40.17
N LYS A 195 -15.66 20.64 -40.88
CA LYS A 195 -15.51 20.40 -42.32
C LYS A 195 -15.80 21.68 -43.11
N PRO A 196 -15.01 22.03 -44.15
CA PRO A 196 -15.35 23.11 -45.05
C PRO A 196 -16.53 22.69 -45.93
N GLY A 197 -17.59 23.51 -45.91
CA GLY A 197 -18.76 23.35 -46.78
C GLY A 197 -18.41 23.55 -48.24
N LYS A 198 -19.05 22.75 -49.09
CA LYS A 198 -19.27 23.07 -50.51
C LYS A 198 -20.75 23.40 -50.69
#